data_AF-A0A1F5I368-F1
#
_entry.id   AF-A0A1F5I368-F1
#
_cell.length_a   1.000
_cell.length_b   1.000
_cell.length_c   1.000
_cell.angle_alpha   90.00
_cell.angle_beta   90.00
_cell.angle_gamma   90.00
#
_symmetry.space_group_name_H-M   'P 1'
#
loop_
_entity.id
_entity.type
_entity.pdbx_description
1 polymer ?
#
loop_
_entity_poly.entity_id
_entity_poly.type
_entity_poly.pdbx_seq_one_letter_code
_entity_poly.pdbx_strand_id
1 'polypeptide(L)' 'MSKNIPFRESLKRIEEIVEKLEQQDVDLEEGLKLLTEGLRLHKLCEQKLKSAQTQINRLITESEVK' A
#
# COMPACT_ATOMS: atom_id res chain seq x y z
N MET A 1 -10.40 16.72 3.22
CA MET A 1 -9.08 16.39 3.81
C MET A 1 -8.67 15.01 3.30
N SER A 2 -7.88 14.95 2.24
CA SER A 2 -7.42 13.68 1.66
C SER A 2 -6.46 13.00 2.64
N LYS A 3 -6.92 11.97 3.36
CA LYS A 3 -6.09 11.20 4.29
C LYS A 3 -4.99 10.49 3.48
N ASN A 4 -3.83 11.13 3.38
CA ASN A 4 -2.64 10.53 2.80
C ASN A 4 -2.04 9.59 3.86
N ILE A 5 -2.43 8.32 3.81
CA ILE A 5 -1.98 7.30 4.77
C ILE A 5 -0.49 7.04 4.51
N PRO A 6 0.39 7.09 5.53
CA PRO A 6 1.79 6.69 5.41
C PRO A 6 1.96 5.28 4.83
N PHE A 7 3.06 5.04 4.12
CA PHE A 7 3.36 3.72 3.53
C PHE A 7 3.36 2.62 4.60
N ARG A 8 4.03 2.87 5.73
CA ARG A 8 4.12 1.93 6.86
C ARG A 8 2.76 1.60 7.45
N GLU A 9 1.89 2.59 7.60
CA GLU A 9 0.52 2.37 8.08
C GLU A 9 -0.33 1.60 7.07
N SER A 10 -0.14 1.87 5.77
CA SER A 10 -0.84 1.13 4.71
C SER A 10 -0.42 -0.35 4.69
N LEU A 11 0.87 -0.64 4.85
CA LEU A 11 1.38 -2.00 4.98
C LEU A 11 0.84 -2.70 6.22
N LYS A 12 0.95 -2.07 7.39
CA LYS A 12 0.43 -2.63 8.64
C LYS A 12 -1.05 -2.96 8.54
N ARG A 13 -1.83 -2.08 7.89
CA ARG A 13 -3.25 -2.32 7.68
C ARG A 13 -3.53 -3.50 6.74
N ILE A 14 -2.70 -3.70 5.71
CA ILE A 14 -2.81 -4.88 4.85
C ILE A 14 -2.52 -6.16 5.65
N GLU A 15 -1.50 -6.15 6.51
CA GLU A 15 -1.20 -7.30 7.40
C GLU A 15 -2.39 -7.63 8.31
N GLU A 16 -2.98 -6.62 8.96
CA GLU A 16 -4.19 -6.78 9.78
C GLU A 16 -5.39 -7.33 8.96
N ILE A 17 -5.53 -6.91 7.70
CA ILE A 17 -6.59 -7.41 6.81
C ILE A 17 -6.36 -8.90 6.48
N VAL A 18 -5.13 -9.30 6.18
CA VAL A 18 -4.77 -10.69 5.91
C VAL A 18 -5.03 -11.54 7.14
N GLU A 19 -4.55 -11.12 8.31
CA GLU A 19 -4.81 -11.82 9.59
C GLU A 19 -6.30 -12.01 9.85
N LYS A 20 -7.13 -11.01 9.55
CA LYS A 20 -8.58 -11.13 9.67
C LYS A 20 -9.17 -12.11 8.67
N LEU A 21 -8.80 -12.02 7.39
CA LEU A 21 -9.31 -12.90 6.33
C LEU A 21 -8.94 -14.38 6.55
N GLU A 22 -7.88 -14.67 7.29
CA GLU A 22 -7.48 -16.03 7.67
C GLU A 22 -8.30 -16.59 8.86
N GLN A 23 -9.07 -15.76 9.56
CA GLN A 23 -9.95 -16.22 10.63
C GLN A 23 -11.16 -16.96 10.05
N GLN A 24 -11.52 -18.11 10.63
CA GLN A 24 -12.60 -18.98 10.15
C GLN A 24 -14.01 -18.36 10.27
N ASP A 25 -14.16 -17.21 10.93
CA ASP A 25 -15.44 -16.59 11.28
C ASP A 25 -15.69 -15.26 10.53
N VAL A 26 -14.95 -15.01 9.45
CA VAL A 26 -15.23 -13.86 8.58
C VAL A 26 -16.39 -14.17 7.66
N ASP A 27 -17.49 -13.44 7.83
CA ASP A 27 -18.61 -13.53 6.91
C ASP A 27 -18.24 -12.98 5.52
N LEU A 28 -19.03 -13.37 4.50
CA LEU A 28 -18.76 -13.01 3.11
C LEU A 28 -18.76 -11.48 2.89
N GLU A 29 -19.62 -10.74 3.57
CA GLU A 29 -19.77 -9.30 3.37
C GLU A 29 -18.59 -8.54 3.98
N GLU A 30 -18.18 -8.90 5.19
CA GLU A 30 -16.97 -8.45 5.88
C GLU A 30 -15.72 -8.78 5.04
N GLY A 31 -15.63 -10.03 4.54
CA GLY A 31 -14.54 -10.47 3.68
C GLY A 31 -14.39 -9.63 2.40
N LEU A 32 -15.52 -9.31 1.74
CA LEU A 32 -15.53 -8.44 0.56
C LEU A 32 -15.08 -7.00 0.89
N LYS A 33 -15.49 -6.47 2.04
CA LYS A 33 -15.06 -5.14 2.51
C LYS A 33 -13.56 -5.11 2.78
N LEU A 34 -13.05 -6.11 3.51
CA LEU A 34 -11.64 -6.27 3.83
C LEU A 34 -10.78 -6.43 2.57
N LEU A 35 -11.20 -7.27 1.62
CA LEU A 35 -10.50 -7.45 0.35
C LEU A 35 -10.44 -6.13 -0.45
N THR A 36 -11.57 -5.43 -0.56
CA THR A 36 -11.64 -4.14 -1.27
C THR A 36 -10.74 -3.09 -0.62
N GLU A 37 -10.71 -3.05 0.71
CA GLU A 37 -9.79 -2.19 1.46
C GLU A 37 -8.33 -2.55 1.17
N GLY A 38 -7.99 -3.84 1.23
CA GLY A 38 -6.64 -4.35 0.97
C GLY A 38 -6.14 -4.00 -0.42
N LEU A 39 -6.97 -4.17 -1.45
CA LEU A 39 -6.63 -3.80 -2.83
C LEU A 39 -6.38 -2.28 -2.98
N ARG A 40 -7.17 -1.45 -2.30
CA ARG A 40 -6.99 0.00 -2.31
C ARG A 40 -5.66 0.40 -1.66
N LEU A 41 -5.32 -0.22 -0.52
CA LEU A 41 -4.06 0.03 0.19
C LEU A 41 -2.86 -0.47 -0.62
N HIS A 42 -2.98 -1.64 -1.25
CA HIS A 42 -1.95 -2.18 -2.13
C HIS A 42 -1.61 -1.21 -3.25
N LYS A 43 -2.63 -0.71 -3.96
CA LYS A 43 -2.45 0.28 -5.03
C LYS A 43 -1.79 1.58 -4.52
N LEU A 44 -2.12 2.01 -3.31
CA LEU A 44 -1.50 3.18 -2.69
C LEU A 44 0.00 2.94 -2.41
N CYS A 45 0.34 1.76 -1.88
CA CYS A 45 1.73 1.35 -1.65
C CYS A 45 2.52 1.32 -2.96
N GLU A 46 1.99 0.69 -4.01
CA GLU A 46 2.63 0.67 -5.33
C GLU A 46 2.91 2.07 -5.87
N GLN A 47 1.94 2.99 -5.76
CA GLN A 47 2.12 4.38 -6.19
C GLN A 47 3.23 5.10 -5.43
N LYS A 48 3.31 4.90 -4.10
CA LYS A 48 4.37 5.49 -3.27
C LYS A 48 5.74 4.95 -3.64
N LEU A 49 5.85 3.63 -3.84
CA LEU A 49 7.10 2.99 -4.26
C LEU A 49 7.54 3.48 -5.65
N LYS A 50 6.61 3.56 -6.61
CA LYS A 50 6.89 4.10 -7.95
C LYS A 50 7.37 5.55 -7.92
N SER A 51 6.76 6.39 -7.09
CA SER A 51 7.20 7.78 -6.91
C SER A 51 8.61 7.84 -6.32
N ALA A 52 8.88 7.05 -5.28
CA ALA A 52 10.20 6.99 -4.66
C ALA A 52 11.27 6.52 -5.65
N GLN A 53 10.98 5.45 -6.42
CA GLN A 53 11.88 4.95 -7.46
C GLN A 53 12.16 6.01 -8.52
N THR A 54 11.14 6.77 -8.94
CA THR A 54 11.30 7.85 -9.91
C THR A 54 12.21 8.95 -9.38
N GLN A 55 12.08 9.32 -8.11
CA GLN A 55 12.95 10.30 -7.47
C GLN A 55 14.40 9.78 -7.38
N ILE A 56 14.60 8.53 -6.97
CA ILE A 56 15.92 7.91 -6.91
C ILE A 56 16.57 7.89 -8.30
N ASN A 57 15.84 7.45 -9.34
CA ASN A 57 16.35 7.41 -10.70
C ASN A 57 16.78 8.80 -11.20
N ARG A 58 15.98 9.84 -10.92
CA ARG A 58 16.35 11.22 -11.27
C ARG A 58 17.65 11.66 -10.60
N LEU A 59 17.79 11.40 -9.30
CA LEU A 59 18.99 11.75 -8.55
C LEU A 59 20.23 11.04 -9.10
N ILE A 60 20.12 9.76 -9.47
CA ILE A 60 21.21 9.00 -10.09
C ILE A 60 21.57 9.61 -11.45
N THR A 61 20.58 9.86 -12.31
CA THR A 61 20.82 10.47 -13.63
C THR A 61 21.44 11.87 -13.53
N GLU A 62 21.01 12.70 -12.58
CA GLU A 62 21.61 14.03 -12.34
C GLU A 62 23.04 13.93 -11.79
N SER A 63 23.37 12.85 -11.07
CA SER A 63 24.70 12.62 -10.50
C SER A 63 25.72 12.09 -11.52
N GLU A 64 25.29 11.39 -12.57
CA GLU A 64 26.17 10.87 -13.64
C GLU A 64 26.46 11.89 -14.75
N VAL A 65 25.82 13.06 -14.75
CA VAL A 65 26.03 14.13 -15.74
C VAL A 65 27.09 15.16 -15.27
N LYS A 66 28.02 14.75 -14.39
CA LYS A 66 29.17 15.57 -13.98
C LYS A 66 30.50 14.99 -14.44
#